data_AF-A0A5C7WD22-F1
#
_entry.id   AF-A0A5C7WD22-F1
#
_cell.length_a   1.000
_cell.length_b   1.000
_cell.length_c   1.000
_cell.angle_alpha   90.00
_cell.angle_beta   90.00
_cell.angle_gamma   90.00
#
_symmetry.space_group_name_H-M   'P 1'
#
loop_
_entity.id
_entity.type
_entity.pdbx_description
1 polymer ?
#
loop_
_entity_poly.entity_id
_entity_poly.type
_entity_poly.pdbx_seq_one_letter_code
_entity_poly.pdbx_strand_id
1 'polypeptide(L)'
;MKSLKPLLLVGSLLLSSMAWAEGGSDRVFERIQQMRDKAEVVLNQAEKAPVGERHVHMKAHMNMLEDIMSQLHNEHPAPNMSAEEHLAWMEKHDKLVDDVLGQMIREHKLMMADKECHQ
;
A
#
# COMPACT_ATOMS: atom_id res chain seq x y z
N MET A 1 -57.21 11.43 21.80
CA MET A 1 -56.68 10.42 20.85
C MET A 1 -56.46 11.15 19.52
N LYS A 2 -55.30 11.19 18.86
CA LYS A 2 -54.16 10.25 18.83
C LYS A 2 -52.87 11.04 18.54
N SER A 3 -51.83 10.77 19.32
CA SER A 3 -50.47 11.26 19.12
C SER A 3 -49.85 10.57 17.90
N LEU A 4 -49.56 11.33 16.86
CA LEU A 4 -48.67 10.92 15.77
C LEU A 4 -47.42 11.77 15.91
N LYS A 5 -46.32 11.15 16.36
CA LYS A 5 -44.91 11.58 16.37
C LYS A 5 -44.28 11.07 17.68
N PRO A 6 -43.83 9.81 17.71
CA PRO A 6 -42.37 9.62 17.68
C PRO A 6 -42.01 8.28 17.00
N LEU A 7 -41.96 8.24 15.68
CA LEU A 7 -41.39 7.06 14.98
C LEU A 7 -40.19 7.40 14.09
N LEU A 8 -39.90 8.68 13.87
CA LEU A 8 -38.84 9.12 12.94
C LEU A 8 -37.48 9.35 13.60
N LEU A 9 -37.36 9.24 14.93
CA LEU A 9 -36.11 9.49 15.65
C LEU A 9 -35.30 8.23 15.98
N VAL A 10 -35.85 7.02 15.75
CA VAL A 10 -35.16 5.76 16.08
C VAL A 10 -34.37 5.20 14.87
N GLY A 11 -34.63 5.69 13.66
CA GLY A 11 -33.98 5.19 12.44
C GLY A 11 -32.53 5.65 12.24
N SER A 12 -32.08 6.75 12.84
CA SER A 12 -30.75 7.32 12.55
C SER A 12 -29.61 6.75 13.39
N LEU A 13 -29.89 5.90 14.38
CA LEU A 13 -28.87 5.33 15.28
C LEU A 13 -28.34 3.95 14.82
N LEU A 14 -28.92 3.35 13.78
CA LEU A 14 -28.54 2.02 13.30
C LEU A 14 -27.57 2.02 12.12
N LEU A 15 -27.29 3.19 11.52
CA LEU A 15 -26.42 3.31 10.33
C LEU A 15 -24.95 3.61 10.69
N SER A 16 -24.62 3.91 11.94
CA SER A 16 -23.24 4.22 12.36
C SER A 16 -22.38 2.98 12.65
N SER A 17 -22.97 1.80 12.76
CA SER A 17 -22.24 0.57 13.12
C SER A 17 -21.48 -0.08 11.95
N MET A 18 -21.66 0.42 10.73
CA MET A 18 -21.02 -0.12 9.52
C MET A 18 -19.69 0.60 9.17
N ALA A 19 -19.20 1.48 10.05
CA ALA A 19 -17.97 2.25 9.83
C ALA A 19 -16.72 1.66 10.52
N TRP A 20 -16.84 0.53 11.25
CA TRP A 20 -15.75 0.02 12.11
C TRP A 20 -15.60 -1.50 12.05
N ALA A 21 -15.77 -2.10 10.88
CA ALA A 21 -15.25 -3.44 10.61
C ALA A 21 -13.96 -3.40 9.77
N GLU A 22 -13.44 -2.20 9.48
CA GLU A 22 -12.08 -2.02 8.94
C GLU A 22 -11.11 -2.29 10.09
N GLY A 23 -10.59 -3.52 10.14
CA GLY A 23 -9.61 -3.92 11.13
C GLY A 23 -8.37 -3.04 11.05
N GLY A 24 -7.58 -2.96 12.13
CA GLY A 24 -6.35 -2.15 12.15
C GLY A 24 -5.39 -2.45 10.98
N SER A 25 -5.41 -3.68 10.47
CA SER A 25 -4.62 -4.11 9.31
C SER A 25 -5.05 -3.45 7.99
N ASP A 26 -6.35 -3.16 7.79
CA ASP A 26 -6.82 -2.49 6.56
C ASP A 26 -6.23 -1.07 6.45
N ARG A 27 -6.13 -0.34 7.56
CA ARG A 27 -5.50 0.99 7.60
C ARG A 27 -3.98 0.92 7.39
N VAL A 28 -3.33 -0.16 7.83
CA VAL A 28 -1.90 -0.36 7.60
C VAL A 28 -1.65 -0.65 6.13
N PHE A 29 -2.42 -1.55 5.51
CA PHE A 29 -2.30 -1.83 4.09
C PHE A 29 -2.61 -0.63 3.21
N GLU A 30 -3.61 0.19 3.56
CA GLU A 30 -3.88 1.43 2.82
C GLU A 30 -2.66 2.37 2.85
N ARG A 31 -2.02 2.52 4.01
CA ARG A 31 -0.79 3.32 4.13
C ARG A 31 0.35 2.74 3.30
N ILE A 32 0.55 1.42 3.37
CA ILE A 32 1.58 0.73 2.60
C ILE A 32 1.35 0.92 1.10
N GLN A 33 0.11 0.79 0.64
CA GLN A 33 -0.26 1.02 -0.75
C GLN A 33 0.04 2.47 -1.17
N GLN A 34 -0.31 3.47 -0.35
CA GLN A 34 0.00 4.87 -0.65
C GLN A 34 1.52 5.14 -0.74
N MET A 35 2.34 4.47 0.09
CA MET A 35 3.80 4.58 -0.02
C MET A 35 4.32 3.91 -1.29
N ARG A 36 3.79 2.73 -1.64
CA ARG A 36 4.11 2.02 -2.88
C ARG A 36 3.77 2.85 -4.11
N ASP A 37 2.61 3.52 -4.12
CA ASP A 37 2.20 4.41 -5.21
C ASP A 37 3.12 5.63 -5.34
N LYS A 38 3.60 6.18 -4.21
CA LYS A 38 4.61 7.24 -4.22
C LYS A 38 5.95 6.73 -4.74
N ALA A 39 6.38 5.53 -4.35
CA ALA A 39 7.62 4.92 -4.84
C ALA A 39 7.54 4.72 -6.36
N GLU A 40 6.40 4.25 -6.87
CA GLU A 40 6.12 4.12 -8.31
C GLU A 40 6.33 5.44 -9.05
N VAL A 41 5.85 6.56 -8.49
CA VAL A 41 6.04 7.89 -9.09
C VAL A 41 7.52 8.26 -9.16
N VAL A 42 8.30 7.99 -8.11
CA VAL A 42 9.74 8.28 -8.09
C VAL A 42 10.50 7.39 -9.09
N LEU A 43 10.16 6.10 -9.18
CA LEU A 43 10.76 5.20 -10.17
C LEU A 43 10.45 5.65 -11.60
N ASN A 44 9.20 6.06 -11.87
CA ASN A 44 8.82 6.60 -13.17
C ASN A 44 9.54 7.92 -13.51
N GLN A 45 9.92 8.72 -12.51
CA GLN A 45 10.79 9.89 -12.73
C GLN A 45 12.22 9.44 -13.07
N ALA A 46 12.76 8.45 -12.37
CA ALA A 46 14.08 7.89 -12.67
C ALA A 46 14.16 7.34 -14.11
N GLU A 47 13.16 6.57 -14.55
CA GLU A 47 13.14 6.01 -15.90
C GLU A 47 13.09 7.07 -17.01
N LYS A 48 12.46 8.21 -16.74
CA LYS A 48 12.34 9.34 -17.67
C LYS A 48 13.50 10.32 -17.58
N ALA A 49 14.31 10.28 -16.53
CA ALA A 49 15.41 11.20 -16.33
C ALA A 49 16.55 10.93 -17.32
N PRO A 50 17.33 11.97 -17.69
CA PRO A 50 18.60 11.79 -18.40
C PRO A 50 19.51 10.85 -17.63
N VAL A 51 20.30 10.02 -18.33
CA VAL A 51 21.17 8.99 -17.73
C VAL A 51 22.00 9.52 -16.55
N GLY A 52 22.59 10.72 -16.69
CA GLY A 52 23.40 11.34 -15.64
C GLY A 52 22.64 11.76 -14.38
N GLU A 53 21.31 11.81 -14.40
CA GLU A 53 20.44 12.29 -13.30
C GLU A 53 19.61 11.15 -12.66
N ARG A 54 19.55 9.98 -13.29
CA ARG A 54 18.74 8.84 -12.81
C ARG A 54 19.12 8.41 -11.39
N HIS A 55 20.41 8.39 -11.09
CA HIS A 55 20.96 7.97 -9.81
C HIS A 55 20.36 8.71 -8.59
N VAL A 56 19.95 9.97 -8.75
CA VAL A 56 19.33 10.76 -7.67
C VAL A 56 17.95 10.20 -7.31
N HIS A 57 17.13 9.92 -8.33
CA HIS A 57 15.79 9.37 -8.15
C HIS A 57 15.84 7.92 -7.65
N MET A 58 16.82 7.14 -8.09
CA MET A 58 16.98 5.74 -7.69
C MET A 58 17.36 5.60 -6.22
N LYS A 59 18.25 6.46 -5.70
CA LYS A 59 18.55 6.47 -4.27
C LYS A 59 17.30 6.77 -3.42
N ALA A 60 16.48 7.72 -3.85
CA ALA A 60 15.23 8.04 -3.16
C ALA A 60 14.25 6.86 -3.21
N HIS A 61 14.09 6.23 -4.38
CA HIS A 61 13.24 5.08 -4.57
C HIS A 61 13.67 3.88 -3.71
N MET A 62 14.97 3.54 -3.67
CA MET A 62 15.51 2.46 -2.80
C MET A 62 15.17 2.66 -1.33
N ASN A 63 15.34 3.87 -0.80
CA ASN A 63 15.00 4.16 0.60
C ASN A 63 13.49 3.98 0.87
N MET A 64 12.65 4.31 -0.11
CA MET A 64 11.20 4.09 0.01
C MET A 64 10.86 2.60 -0.02
N LEU A 65 11.49 1.80 -0.88
CA LEU A 65 11.28 0.36 -0.91
C LEU A 65 11.75 -0.33 0.37
N GLU A 66 12.86 0.11 0.95
CA GLU A 66 13.34 -0.40 2.25
C GLU A 66 12.30 -0.19 3.36
N ASP A 67 11.74 1.02 3.47
CA ASP A 67 10.71 1.34 4.46
C ASP A 67 9.43 0.52 4.23
N ILE A 68 8.97 0.41 2.98
CA ILE A 68 7.79 -0.38 2.62
C ILE A 68 7.99 -1.86 2.97
N MET A 69 9.12 -2.45 2.60
CA MET A 69 9.41 -3.85 2.88
C MET A 69 9.57 -4.11 4.38
N SER A 70 10.13 -3.16 5.13
CA SER A 70 10.19 -3.25 6.60
C SER A 70 8.79 -3.27 7.21
N GLN A 71 7.88 -2.43 6.73
CA GLN A 71 6.49 -2.41 7.21
C GLN A 71 5.74 -3.68 6.82
N LEU A 72 5.88 -4.16 5.57
CA LEU A 72 5.29 -5.43 5.13
C LEU A 72 5.81 -6.64 5.91
N HIS A 73 7.10 -6.66 6.26
CA HIS A 73 7.69 -7.74 7.05
C HIS A 73 7.17 -7.76 8.49
N ASN A 74 6.92 -6.58 9.07
CA ASN A 74 6.44 -6.46 10.44
C ASN A 74 4.91 -6.61 10.55
N GLU A 75 4.17 -6.50 9.45
CA GLU A 75 2.73 -6.71 9.41
C GLU A 75 2.39 -8.20 9.49
N HIS A 76 1.44 -8.54 10.34
CA HIS A 76 1.03 -9.91 10.59
C HIS A 76 -0.51 -10.01 10.65
N PRO A 77 -1.08 -11.17 10.31
CA PRO A 77 -2.51 -11.39 10.47
C PRO A 77 -2.90 -11.22 11.95
N ALA A 78 -4.05 -10.59 12.23
CA ALA A 78 -4.56 -10.50 13.59
C ALA A 78 -4.87 -11.90 14.15
N PRO A 79 -4.60 -12.17 15.45
CA PRO A 79 -4.58 -13.52 16.01
C PRO A 79 -5.94 -14.23 16.03
N ASN A 80 -7.03 -13.48 15.91
CA ASN A 80 -8.40 -14.00 16.02
C ASN A 80 -9.21 -13.81 14.72
N MET A 81 -8.54 -13.65 13.57
CA MET A 81 -9.24 -13.59 12.27
C MET A 81 -9.86 -14.93 11.90
N SER A 82 -11.00 -14.88 11.22
CA SER A 82 -11.56 -16.05 10.55
C SER A 82 -10.64 -16.53 9.43
N ALA A 83 -10.85 -17.78 8.96
CA ALA A 83 -10.06 -18.32 7.85
C ALA A 83 -10.22 -17.51 6.55
N GLU A 84 -11.42 -16.98 6.28
CA GLU A 84 -11.69 -16.15 5.10
C GLU A 84 -10.95 -14.80 5.19
N GLU A 85 -11.00 -14.14 6.34
CA GLU A 85 -10.27 -12.88 6.58
C GLU A 85 -8.75 -13.10 6.51
N HIS A 86 -8.26 -14.25 7.01
CA HIS A 86 -6.85 -14.60 6.91
C HIS A 86 -6.39 -14.78 5.45
N LEU A 87 -7.21 -15.44 4.60
CA LEU A 87 -6.92 -15.58 3.18
C LEU A 87 -6.93 -14.22 2.47
N ALA A 88 -7.92 -13.37 2.76
CA ALA A 88 -7.98 -12.02 2.20
C ALA A 88 -6.79 -11.15 2.64
N TRP A 89 -6.33 -11.31 3.88
CA TRP A 89 -5.11 -10.67 4.38
C TRP A 89 -3.88 -11.14 3.61
N MET A 90 -3.73 -12.46 3.41
CA MET A 90 -2.61 -13.04 2.65
C MET A 90 -2.58 -12.52 1.21
N GLU A 91 -3.72 -12.51 0.52
CA GLU A 91 -3.80 -12.03 -0.86
C GLU A 91 -3.40 -10.55 -0.98
N LYS A 92 -3.82 -9.70 -0.02
CA LYS A 92 -3.42 -8.30 0.03
C LYS A 92 -1.91 -8.15 0.29
N HIS A 93 -1.36 -8.92 1.23
CA HIS A 93 0.06 -8.89 1.59
C HIS A 93 0.93 -9.33 0.40
N ASP A 94 0.62 -10.48 -0.19
CA ASP A 94 1.35 -11.04 -1.34
C ASP A 94 1.33 -10.09 -2.53
N LYS A 95 0.18 -9.45 -2.80
CA LYS A 95 0.06 -8.46 -3.86
C LYS A 95 0.99 -7.27 -3.66
N LEU A 96 1.04 -6.72 -2.45
CA LEU A 96 1.91 -5.56 -2.16
C LEU A 96 3.39 -5.95 -2.24
N VAL A 97 3.76 -7.15 -1.80
CA VAL A 97 5.11 -7.68 -1.95
C VAL A 97 5.47 -7.83 -3.44
N ASP A 98 4.59 -8.40 -4.27
CA ASP A 98 4.81 -8.56 -5.71
C ASP A 98 4.97 -7.21 -6.42
N ASP A 99 4.12 -6.23 -6.09
CA ASP A 99 4.21 -4.87 -6.65
C ASP A 99 5.57 -4.21 -6.32
N VAL A 100 6.04 -4.33 -5.07
CA VAL A 100 7.32 -3.77 -4.61
C VAL A 100 8.51 -4.49 -5.26
N LEU A 101 8.45 -5.83 -5.37
CA LEU A 101 9.47 -6.61 -6.08
C LEU A 101 9.53 -6.22 -7.56
N GLY A 102 8.39 -5.97 -8.20
CA GLY A 102 8.31 -5.46 -9.56
C GLY A 102 9.03 -4.11 -9.73
N GLN A 103 8.83 -3.19 -8.79
CA GLN A 103 9.53 -1.90 -8.77
C GLN A 103 11.05 -2.07 -8.59
N MET A 104 11.47 -2.95 -7.68
CA MET A 104 12.90 -3.23 -7.45
C MET A 104 13.58 -3.81 -8.70
N ILE A 105 12.93 -4.75 -9.40
CA ILE A 105 13.46 -5.36 -10.63
C ILE A 105 13.63 -4.29 -11.73
N ARG A 106 12.65 -3.39 -11.88
CA ARG A 106 12.73 -2.29 -12.86
C ARG A 106 13.87 -1.33 -12.53
N GLU A 107 14.03 -0.95 -11.27
CA GLU A 107 15.16 -0.11 -10.87
C GLU A 107 16.50 -0.80 -11.13
N HIS A 108 16.61 -2.09 -10.81
CA HIS A 108 17.82 -2.86 -11.07
C HIS A 108 18.18 -2.89 -12.56
N LYS A 109 17.20 -3.10 -13.45
CA LYS A 109 17.41 -3.03 -14.91
C LYS A 109 17.90 -1.64 -15.34
N LEU A 110 17.33 -0.58 -14.79
CA LEU A 110 17.74 0.80 -15.08
C LEU A 110 19.20 1.04 -14.67
N MET A 111 19.62 0.57 -13.48
CA MET A 111 21.02 0.67 -13.02
C MET A 111 21.99 -0.05 -13.94
N MET A 112 21.62 -1.23 -14.42
CA MET A 112 22.48 -2.04 -15.27
C MET A 112 22.65 -1.40 -16.65
N ALA A 113 21.58 -0.86 -17.23
CA ALA A 113 21.64 -0.12 -18.49
C ALA A 113 22.53 1.14 -18.40
N ASP A 114 22.46 1.89 -17.31
CA ASP A 114 23.30 3.08 -17.11
C ASP A 114 24.80 2.71 -17.03
N LYS A 115 25.15 1.59 -16.40
CA LYS A 115 26.54 1.11 -16.31
C LYS A 115 27.09 0.69 -17.68
N GLU A 116 26.26 0.07 -18.52
CA GLU A 116 26.65 -0.35 -19.87
C GLU A 116 26.89 0.84 -20.81
N CYS A 117 26.17 1.96 -20.66
CA CYS A 117 26.38 3.17 -21.46
C CYS A 117 27.61 4.01 -21.08
N HIS A 118 28.25 3.73 -19.94
CA HIS A 118 29.38 4.48 -19.42
C HIS A 118 30.70 3.68 -19.37
N GLN A 119 30.74 2.50 -19.99
CA GLN A 119 31.99 1.77 -20.33
C GLN A 119 32.51 2.18 -21.69
#